data_AF-A0A7W5A0F8-F1
#
_entry.id   AF-A0A7W5A0F8-F1
#
_cell.length_a   1.000
_cell.length_b   1.000
_cell.length_c   1.000
_cell.angle_alpha   90.00
_cell.angle_beta   90.00
_cell.angle_gamma   90.00
#
_symmetry.space_group_name_H-M   'P 1'
#
loop_
_entity.id
_entity.type
_entity.pdbx_description
1 polymer ?
#
loop_
_entity_poly.entity_id
_entity_poly.type
_entity_poly.pdbx_seq_one_letter_code
_entity_poly.pdbx_strand_id
1 'polypeptide(L)'
;MKDLRVPPGPGLPEGLVIPDTELVERFSRSPGPGGQSVNTTDSRVELSWDPSASTALDERQLARLLARSPGPLVIVSHEQRSQHRNRVAARERLALRIRELLAPPPPTRRPTKPTRGSKERRLDAKRQRGQTKQLRGRVQD
;
A
#
# COMPACT_ATOMS: atom_id res chain seq x y z
N MET A 1 28.81 0.11 -4.51
CA MET A 1 27.68 0.21 -3.57
C MET A 1 26.80 -1.03 -3.74
N LYS A 2 25.94 -1.38 -2.79
CA LYS A 2 25.25 -2.69 -2.79
C LYS A 2 23.87 -2.58 -3.43
N ASP A 3 23.51 -3.50 -4.32
CA ASP A 3 22.18 -3.59 -4.91
C ASP A 3 21.05 -3.53 -3.87
N LEU A 4 19.91 -3.00 -4.29
CA LEU A 4 18.73 -2.96 -3.44
C LEU A 4 18.02 -4.31 -3.48
N ARG A 5 17.96 -4.97 -2.32
CA ARG A 5 17.23 -6.23 -2.15
C ARG A 5 15.83 -5.97 -1.62
N VAL A 6 14.83 -6.26 -2.44
CA VAL A 6 13.43 -6.34 -2.04
C VAL A 6 13.17 -7.74 -1.50
N PRO A 7 12.73 -7.89 -0.24
CA PRO A 7 12.49 -9.20 0.34
C PRO A 7 11.29 -9.89 -0.33
N PRO A 8 11.25 -11.24 -0.30
CA PRO A 8 10.14 -12.00 -0.84
C PRO A 8 8.81 -11.62 -0.17
N GLY A 9 7.72 -11.80 -0.91
CA GLY A 9 6.38 -11.49 -0.45
C GLY A 9 5.28 -11.91 -1.44
N PRO A 10 4.01 -11.61 -1.13
CA PRO A 10 2.90 -11.88 -2.03
C PRO A 10 3.17 -11.30 -3.42
N GLY A 11 3.08 -12.10 -4.48
CA GLY A 11 3.34 -11.65 -5.86
C GLY A 11 4.82 -11.51 -6.24
N LEU A 12 5.74 -11.78 -5.29
CA LEU A 12 7.19 -11.73 -5.48
C LEU A 12 7.85 -12.85 -4.63
N PRO A 13 7.67 -14.13 -5.00
CA PRO A 13 8.02 -15.27 -4.13
C PRO A 13 9.52 -15.38 -3.82
N GLU A 14 10.38 -14.96 -4.76
CA GLU A 14 11.85 -15.05 -4.63
C GLU A 14 12.49 -13.73 -4.19
N GLY A 15 11.69 -12.67 -4.03
CA GLY A 15 12.21 -11.31 -3.87
C GLY A 15 12.59 -10.68 -5.21
N LEU A 16 13.20 -9.49 -5.15
CA LEU A 16 13.66 -8.75 -6.32
C LEU A 16 15.00 -8.10 -5.98
N VAL A 17 15.93 -8.10 -6.94
CA VAL A 17 17.20 -7.38 -6.82
C VAL A 17 17.21 -6.28 -7.85
N ILE A 18 17.29 -5.04 -7.39
CA ILE A 18 17.40 -3.86 -8.23
C ILE A 18 18.87 -3.43 -8.23
N PRO A 19 19.53 -3.40 -9.41
CA PRO A 19 20.90 -2.94 -9.53
C PRO A 19 21.08 -1.54 -8.94
N ASP A 20 22.16 -1.32 -8.19
CA ASP A 20 22.41 0.01 -7.60
C ASP A 20 22.56 1.12 -8.66
N THR A 21 22.93 0.77 -9.90
CA THR A 21 23.03 1.69 -11.03
C THR A 21 21.69 2.27 -11.48
N GLU A 22 20.57 1.63 -11.16
CA GLU A 22 19.22 2.13 -11.46
C GLU A 22 18.74 3.13 -10.40
N LEU A 23 19.48 3.27 -9.29
CA LEU A 23 19.10 4.11 -8.16
C LEU A 23 19.80 5.46 -8.24
N VAL A 24 19.02 6.53 -8.17
CA VAL A 24 19.56 7.89 -8.14
C VAL A 24 19.43 8.42 -6.71
N GLU A 25 20.56 8.74 -6.11
CA GLU A 25 20.64 9.30 -4.76
C GLU A 25 21.02 10.79 -4.83
N ARG A 26 20.23 11.64 -4.19
CA ARG A 26 20.50 13.06 -4.02
C ARG A 26 20.61 13.40 -2.54
N PHE A 27 21.71 14.01 -2.16
CA PHE A 27 21.96 14.47 -0.80
C PHE A 27 21.68 15.96 -0.68
N SER A 28 21.08 16.35 0.43
CA SER A 28 20.82 17.76 0.74
C SER A 28 20.77 17.98 2.25
N ARG A 29 20.57 19.22 2.67
CA ARG A 29 20.42 19.56 4.09
C ARG A 29 19.05 19.13 4.60
N SER A 30 19.02 18.64 5.84
CA SER A 30 17.77 18.29 6.51
C SER A 30 16.97 19.57 6.83
N PRO A 31 15.65 19.59 6.58
CA PRO A 31 14.81 20.75 6.89
C PRO A 31 14.58 20.88 8.41
N GLY A 32 14.46 22.11 8.91
CA GLY A 32 14.05 22.41 10.29
C GLY A 32 14.97 23.40 11.03
N PRO A 33 14.50 24.01 12.13
CA PRO A 33 15.33 24.87 12.97
C PRO A 33 16.36 24.00 13.70
N GLY A 34 17.64 24.17 13.37
CA GLY A 34 18.72 23.38 13.97
C GLY A 34 20.04 24.14 14.02
N GLY A 35 20.82 23.89 15.08
CA GLY A 35 22.14 24.48 15.28
C GLY A 35 23.17 24.12 14.20
N GLN A 36 24.45 24.46 14.42
CA GLN A 36 25.50 24.44 13.40
C GLN A 36 25.58 23.15 12.55
N SER A 37 25.26 21.97 13.10
CA SER A 37 25.34 20.70 12.37
C SER A 37 24.25 20.52 11.30
N VAL A 38 23.02 21.00 11.52
CA VAL A 38 21.89 20.86 10.58
C VAL A 38 22.09 21.76 9.36
N ASN A 39 22.68 22.93 9.58
CA ASN A 39 22.96 23.90 8.52
C ASN A 39 24.19 23.55 7.68
N THR A 40 25.05 22.63 8.13
CA THR A 40 26.33 22.34 7.48
C THR A 40 26.41 20.94 6.87
N THR A 41 25.64 19.98 7.40
CA THR A 41 25.76 18.57 6.98
C THR A 41 24.62 18.15 6.04
N ASP A 42 24.98 17.65 4.87
CA ASP A 42 24.04 17.08 3.88
C ASP A 42 23.55 15.68 4.31
N SER A 43 22.74 15.69 5.37
CA SER A 43 22.21 14.49 6.02
C SER A 43 20.92 13.98 5.37
N ARG A 44 20.13 14.82 4.67
CA ARG A 44 18.91 14.40 3.98
C ARG A 44 19.27 13.62 2.72
N VAL A 45 18.61 12.48 2.54
CA VAL A 45 18.75 11.60 1.39
C VAL A 45 17.43 11.55 0.65
N GLU A 46 17.47 11.80 -0.64
CA GLU A 46 16.39 11.52 -1.58
C GLU A 46 16.86 10.40 -2.51
N LEU A 47 16.11 9.31 -2.54
CA LEU A 47 16.38 8.12 -3.33
C LEU A 47 15.26 7.96 -4.34
N SER A 48 15.60 7.95 -5.62
CA SER A 48 14.64 7.73 -6.70
C SER A 48 15.00 6.50 -7.54
N TRP A 49 13.97 5.86 -8.07
CA TRP A 49 14.07 4.71 -8.96
C TRP A 49 12.94 4.75 -9.99
N ASP A 50 13.28 4.62 -11.28
CA ASP A 50 12.31 4.54 -12.37
C ASP A 50 12.08 3.08 -12.77
N PRO A 51 10.89 2.51 -12.48
CA PRO A 51 10.56 1.15 -12.86
C PRO A 51 10.54 0.92 -14.38
N SER A 52 10.27 1.97 -15.16
CA SER A 52 10.10 1.87 -16.63
C SER A 52 11.42 1.59 -17.35
N ALA A 53 12.53 2.00 -16.73
CA ALA A 53 13.88 1.77 -17.23
C ALA A 53 14.57 0.56 -16.57
N SER A 54 13.87 -0.14 -15.66
CA SER A 54 14.45 -1.20 -14.85
C SER A 54 14.57 -2.51 -15.63
N THR A 55 15.71 -3.18 -15.48
CA THR A 55 15.95 -4.53 -16.02
C THR A 55 15.53 -5.64 -15.06
N ALA A 56 15.18 -5.28 -13.82
CA ALA A 56 14.85 -6.24 -12.78
C ALA A 56 13.42 -6.80 -12.89
N LEU A 57 12.52 -6.08 -13.56
CA LEU A 57 11.08 -6.41 -13.59
C LEU A 57 10.70 -7.22 -14.82
N ASP A 58 9.82 -8.21 -14.64
CA ASP A 58 9.08 -8.80 -15.75
C ASP A 58 7.95 -7.87 -16.22
N GLU A 59 7.40 -8.12 -17.42
CA GLU A 59 6.34 -7.30 -18.02
C GLU A 59 5.09 -7.19 -17.15
N ARG A 60 4.72 -8.26 -16.43
CA ARG A 60 3.53 -8.30 -15.56
C ARG A 60 3.74 -7.49 -14.28
N GLN A 61 4.94 -7.58 -13.71
CA GLN A 61 5.37 -6.81 -12.54
C GLN A 61 5.42 -5.32 -12.88
N LEU A 62 6.01 -4.97 -14.02
CA LEU A 62 6.06 -3.60 -14.53
C LEU A 62 4.65 -3.04 -14.72
N ALA A 63 3.79 -3.75 -15.45
CA ALA A 63 2.41 -3.32 -15.69
C ALA A 63 1.63 -3.13 -14.37
N ARG A 64 1.78 -4.05 -13.41
CA ARG A 64 1.14 -3.93 -12.09
C ARG A 64 1.64 -2.72 -11.31
N LEU A 65 2.94 -2.48 -11.32
CA LEU A 65 3.56 -1.38 -10.60
C LEU A 65 3.11 -0.04 -11.21
N LEU A 66 3.20 0.11 -12.53
CA LEU A 66 2.78 1.32 -13.24
C LEU A 66 1.28 1.59 -13.11
N ALA A 67 0.44 0.56 -13.05
CA ALA A 67 -0.99 0.72 -12.80
C ALA A 67 -1.31 1.34 -11.42
N ARG A 68 -0.40 1.21 -10.44
CA ARG A 68 -0.54 1.77 -9.08
C ARG A 68 0.25 3.05 -8.88
N SER A 69 1.37 3.20 -9.58
CA SER A 69 2.29 4.33 -9.49
C SER A 69 2.91 4.58 -10.87
N PRO A 70 2.29 5.42 -11.71
CA PRO A 70 2.66 5.60 -13.13
C PRO A 70 3.94 6.44 -13.35
N GLY A 71 4.88 6.42 -12.42
CA GLY A 71 6.12 7.19 -12.53
C GLY A 71 7.19 6.77 -11.52
N PRO A 72 8.32 7.48 -11.49
CA PRO A 72 9.45 7.15 -10.63
C PRO A 72 9.04 7.15 -9.15
N LEU A 73 9.50 6.14 -8.43
CA LEU A 73 9.35 6.09 -6.98
C LEU A 73 10.42 6.96 -6.34
N VAL A 74 10.00 7.90 -5.49
CA VAL A 74 10.89 8.81 -4.77
C VAL A 74 10.65 8.65 -3.27
N ILE A 75 11.72 8.37 -2.53
CA ILE A 75 11.72 8.25 -1.07
C ILE A 75 12.68 9.28 -0.50
N VAL A 76 12.22 10.03 0.51
CA VAL A 76 13.05 10.98 1.24
C VAL A 76 13.26 10.49 2.66
N SER A 77 14.49 10.54 3.17
CA SER A 77 14.83 10.27 4.57
C SER A 77 15.74 11.35 5.14
N HIS A 78 15.35 11.92 6.28
CA HIS A 78 16.09 12.98 6.97
C HIS A 78 15.93 12.93 8.49
N GLU A 79 15.44 11.81 9.04
CA GLU A 79 15.16 11.67 10.47
C GLU A 79 16.44 11.62 11.31
N GLN A 80 17.53 11.11 10.74
CA GLN A 80 18.76 10.86 11.46
C GLN A 80 19.80 11.93 11.17
N ARG A 81 20.68 12.20 12.13
CA ARG A 81 21.81 13.13 11.93
C ARG A 81 22.85 12.61 10.93
N SER A 82 22.93 11.27 10.78
CA SER A 82 23.89 10.61 9.90
C SER A 82 23.29 10.37 8.51
N GLN A 83 23.97 10.87 7.47
CA GLN A 83 23.64 10.61 6.08
C GLN A 83 23.57 9.10 5.78
N HIS A 84 24.53 8.32 6.30
CA HIS A 84 24.55 6.86 6.10
C HIS A 84 23.28 6.18 6.65
N ARG A 85 22.85 6.55 7.87
CA ARG A 85 21.62 6.00 8.45
C ARG A 85 20.38 6.40 7.66
N ASN A 86 20.32 7.64 7.19
CA ASN A 86 19.22 8.09 6.33
C ASN A 86 19.22 7.36 4.98
N ARG A 87 20.39 7.06 4.42
CA ARG A 87 20.52 6.28 3.19
C ARG A 87 20.00 4.86 3.37
N VAL A 88 20.37 4.19 4.46
CA VAL A 88 19.85 2.85 4.80
C VAL A 88 18.32 2.89 4.94
N ALA A 89 17.79 3.85 5.70
CA ALA A 89 16.35 3.99 5.89
C ALA A 89 15.59 4.29 4.58
N ALA A 90 16.15 5.11 3.69
CA ALA A 90 15.56 5.38 2.38
C ALA A 90 15.48 4.10 1.52
N ARG A 91 16.53 3.28 1.52
CA ARG A 91 16.58 2.01 0.79
C ARG A 91 15.58 0.99 1.34
N GLU A 92 15.51 0.84 2.66
CA GLU A 92 14.53 -0.03 3.31
C GLU A 92 13.09 0.36 2.97
N ARG A 93 12.77 1.66 3.05
CA ARG A 93 11.45 2.20 2.69
C ARG A 93 11.13 1.98 1.22
N LEU A 94 12.09 2.18 0.32
CA LEU A 94 11.90 1.92 -1.11
C LEU A 94 11.62 0.44 -1.37
N ALA A 95 12.39 -0.46 -0.76
CA ALA A 95 12.17 -1.91 -0.89
C ALA A 95 10.77 -2.32 -0.40
N LEU A 96 10.34 -1.81 0.74
CA LEU A 96 8.99 -2.07 1.27
C LEU A 96 7.91 -1.53 0.33
N ARG A 97 8.08 -0.31 -0.19
CA ARG A 97 7.13 0.31 -1.11
C ARG A 97 6.99 -0.50 -2.40
N ILE A 98 8.10 -0.96 -2.97
CA ILE A 98 8.09 -1.81 -4.17
C ILE A 98 7.36 -3.12 -3.89
N ARG A 99 7.64 -3.77 -2.75
CA ARG A 99 6.96 -5.00 -2.33
C ARG A 99 5.44 -4.81 -2.22
N GLU A 100 4.99 -3.71 -1.63
CA GLU A 100 3.56 -3.38 -1.54
C GLU A 100 2.92 -3.16 -2.91
N LEU A 101 3.59 -2.43 -3.80
CA LEU A 101 3.10 -2.16 -5.14
C LEU A 101 3.03 -3.42 -6.02
N LEU A 102 3.94 -4.37 -5.83
CA LEU A 102 3.94 -5.65 -6.55
C LEU A 102 2.99 -6.70 -5.96
N ALA A 103 2.50 -6.49 -4.73
CA ALA A 103 1.57 -7.42 -4.09
C ALA A 103 0.31 -7.64 -4.94
N PRO A 104 -0.19 -8.88 -5.07
CA PRO A 104 -1.42 -9.16 -5.80
C PRO A 104 -2.59 -8.38 -5.18
N PRO A 105 -3.64 -8.07 -5.98
CA PRO A 105 -4.83 -7.46 -5.42
C PRO A 105 -5.40 -8.33 -4.30
N PRO A 106 -6.08 -7.73 -3.31
CA PRO A 106 -6.73 -8.49 -2.26
C PRO A 106 -7.72 -9.49 -2.88
N PRO A 107 -7.94 -10.65 -2.24
CA PRO A 107 -8.85 -11.65 -2.75
C PRO A 107 -10.24 -11.04 -2.94
N THR A 108 -10.89 -11.37 -4.05
CA THR A 108 -12.22 -10.86 -4.37
C THR A 108 -13.20 -11.17 -3.23
N ARG A 109 -13.85 -10.13 -2.70
CA ARG A 109 -14.86 -10.29 -1.66
C ARG A 109 -16.00 -11.15 -2.17
N ARG A 110 -16.27 -12.26 -1.47
CA ARG A 110 -17.46 -13.07 -1.73
C ARG A 110 -18.63 -12.50 -0.92
N PRO A 111 -19.77 -12.15 -1.54
CA PRO A 111 -20.91 -11.61 -0.81
C PRO A 111 -21.44 -12.64 0.19
N THR A 112 -21.68 -12.20 1.41
CA THR A 112 -22.26 -13.03 2.47
C THR A 112 -23.75 -13.20 2.23
N LYS A 113 -24.27 -14.43 2.39
CA LYS A 113 -25.72 -14.67 2.39
C LYS A 113 -26.38 -13.93 3.58
N PRO A 114 -27.65 -13.50 3.47
CA PRO A 114 -28.39 -12.97 4.62
C PRO A 114 -28.37 -13.96 5.78
N THR A 115 -28.16 -13.44 6.99
CA THR A 115 -28.07 -14.27 8.20
C THR A 115 -29.40 -14.97 8.48
N ARG A 116 -29.35 -16.10 9.19
CA ARG A 116 -30.56 -16.83 9.60
C ARG A 116 -31.50 -15.94 10.41
N GLY A 117 -30.99 -15.18 11.38
CA GLY A 117 -31.79 -14.25 12.17
C GLY A 117 -32.40 -13.09 11.36
N SER A 118 -31.77 -12.67 10.26
CA SER A 118 -32.38 -11.71 9.32
C SER A 118 -33.58 -12.33 8.60
N LYS A 119 -33.47 -13.60 8.19
CA LYS A 119 -34.57 -14.34 7.57
C LYS A 119 -35.74 -14.55 8.54
N GLU A 120 -35.45 -14.93 9.79
CA GLU A 120 -36.45 -15.14 10.84
C GLU A 120 -37.21 -13.83 11.14
N ARG A 121 -36.50 -12.73 11.43
CA ARG A 121 -37.13 -11.41 11.65
C ARG A 121 -38.00 -10.95 10.49
N ARG A 122 -37.57 -11.19 9.24
CA ARG A 122 -38.38 -10.89 8.05
C ARG A 122 -39.69 -11.68 8.03
N LEU A 123 -39.64 -12.96 8.37
CA LEU A 123 -40.83 -13.82 8.42
C LEU A 123 -41.77 -13.39 9.56
N ASP A 124 -41.23 -13.09 10.74
CA ASP A 124 -42.02 -12.62 11.88
C ASP A 124 -42.70 -11.28 11.60
N ALA A 125 -41.95 -10.31 11.06
CA ALA A 125 -42.51 -9.04 10.63
C ALA A 125 -43.60 -9.22 9.56
N LYS A 126 -43.44 -10.18 8.63
CA LYS A 126 -44.47 -10.52 7.64
C LYS A 126 -45.72 -11.09 8.31
N ARG A 127 -45.59 -11.98 9.29
CA ARG A 127 -46.71 -12.56 10.05
C ARG A 127 -47.47 -11.48 10.83
N GLN A 128 -46.75 -10.66 11.60
CA GLN A 128 -47.33 -9.55 12.37
C GLN A 128 -48.11 -8.60 11.46
N ARG A 129 -47.52 -8.18 10.32
CA ARG A 129 -48.22 -7.32 9.36
C ARG A 129 -49.49 -7.96 8.81
N GLY A 130 -49.48 -9.28 8.58
CA GLY A 130 -50.65 -10.05 8.15
C GLY A 130 -51.78 -10.00 9.18
N GLN A 131 -51.45 -10.27 10.45
CA GLN A 131 -52.39 -10.20 11.57
C GLN A 131 -52.98 -8.80 11.73
N THR A 132 -52.13 -7.76 11.71
CA THR A 132 -52.60 -6.37 11.78
C THR A 132 -53.55 -6.02 10.63
N LYS A 133 -53.32 -6.54 9.42
CA LYS A 133 -54.22 -6.32 8.28
C LYS A 133 -55.55 -7.04 8.42
N GLN A 134 -55.57 -8.26 8.96
CA GLN A 134 -56.81 -9.02 9.19
C GLN A 134 -57.71 -8.30 10.20
N LEU A 135 -57.14 -7.78 11.30
CA LEU A 135 -57.87 -7.02 12.31
C LEU A 135 -58.46 -5.69 11.78
N ARG A 136 -57.94 -5.18 10.65
CA ARG A 136 -58.49 -3.98 9.97
C ARG A 136 -59.56 -4.32 8.93
N GLY A 137 -59.84 -5.60 8.70
CA GLY A 137 -60.90 -6.02 7.79
C GLY A 137 -62.28 -5.62 8.31
N ARG A 138 -63.27 -5.56 7.42
CA ARG A 138 -64.67 -5.26 7.78
C ARG A 138 -65.15 -6.30 8.80
N VAL A 139 -65.63 -5.84 9.95
CA VAL A 139 -66.34 -6.68 10.92
C VAL A 139 -67.60 -7.19 10.22
N GLN A 140 -67.77 -8.50 10.17
CA GLN A 140 -69.02 -9.13 9.71
C GLN A 140 -69.84 -9.47 10.95
N ASP A 141 -71.05 -8.92 11.00
CA ASP A 141 -72.08 -9.28 11.99
C ASP A 141 -72.70 -10.65 11.68
#